data_AF-A0A617JCH3-F1
#
_entry.id   AF-A0A617JCH3-F1
#
_cell.length_a   1.000
_cell.length_b   1.000
_cell.length_c   1.000
_cell.angle_alpha   90.00
_cell.angle_beta   90.00
_cell.angle_gamma   90.00
#
_symmetry.space_group_name_H-M   'P 1'
#
loop_
_entity.id
_entity.type
_entity.pdbx_description
1 polymer ?
#
loop_
_entity_poly.entity_id
_entity_poly.type
_entity_poly.pdbx_seq_one_letter_code
_entity_poly.pdbx_strand_id
1 'polypeptide(L)'
;MNNIFIFEPSNRNNPHDNVIKFIEFCKDTISNNNLTTSWESNKWKGLYRFTKFNTKNNLNSKECLDVSFINFAKAYMLHVHSFNKSKTKHSTLSMLKIVEFVLLKINMQANVSYCNNSVFDECIRIASEKYSKAHAFAIGKELEKLSSFLSDNKMTNSSYLFWVNPIRYRITQSWTGYDSSLEGHPRLPDIKSVIAIAEIFSKRDEQLSSRDIFTTSVLALLMCAPSRISEILALPADCEITECDGKGIQRYGLRFFSTKGYEGNIKWIPTLMIPVAKRAISRLKELSSQARLLAAEFQKNHSNSTMGTLKENIPQDFPWYDREKKIEYSNALCLLTEGQLNQNKKKMLDKLFKPTMSFFKTDIVDSDYIKGHFNIFKRYGYINEDGSPYLLRTHQLRHLLNTFAQINSMDEFSIARWSGRKLISQNVSYDHRSHLQMSKAIREQKLSVYVNEHRIKDIPVVDLNEFDSLSSGAVLVSKHGYCKHSYAFKPCEHYPIENSGLDNETISNIHDKILKRTLYDKNDGNINADRWYEFHKRIKKENKWLSI
;
A
#
# COMPACT_ATOMS: atom_id res chain seq x y z
N MET A 1 16.03 12.28 16.92
CA MET A 1 16.84 12.96 15.88
C MET A 1 17.41 11.87 14.98
N ASN A 2 17.07 11.86 13.70
CA ASN A 2 17.70 10.93 12.75
C ASN A 2 19.01 11.58 12.31
N ASN A 3 20.15 11.03 12.73
CA ASN A 3 21.44 11.45 12.20
C ASN A 3 21.47 11.08 10.71
N ILE A 4 21.27 12.08 9.86
CA ILE A 4 21.42 11.94 8.42
C ILE A 4 22.92 11.94 8.15
N PHE A 5 23.45 10.81 7.68
CA PHE A 5 24.87 10.66 7.37
C PHE A 5 25.08 11.05 5.90
N ILE A 6 25.57 12.27 5.69
CA ILE A 6 25.94 12.77 4.37
C ILE A 6 27.44 12.46 4.19
N PHE A 7 27.76 11.63 3.21
CA PHE A 7 29.13 11.40 2.77
C PHE A 7 29.50 12.44 1.74
N GLU A 8 30.69 13.02 1.84
CA GLU A 8 31.24 13.93 0.84
C GLU A 8 32.52 13.32 0.22
N PRO A 9 32.62 13.25 -1.12
CA PRO A 9 33.79 12.68 -1.77
C PRO A 9 35.00 13.60 -1.62
N SER A 10 36.08 13.06 -1.06
CA SER A 10 37.30 13.82 -0.78
C SER A 10 38.22 14.03 -1.99
N ASN A 11 38.15 13.17 -3.03
CA ASN A 11 39.03 13.26 -4.19
C ASN A 11 38.22 13.24 -5.50
N ARG A 12 38.32 14.29 -6.31
CA ARG A 12 37.53 14.42 -7.55
C ARG A 12 37.97 13.46 -8.67
N ASN A 13 39.17 12.90 -8.60
CA ASN A 13 39.80 12.19 -9.72
C ASN A 13 40.14 10.71 -9.46
N ASN A 14 39.78 10.14 -8.30
CA ASN A 14 40.04 8.74 -8.00
C ASN A 14 38.78 8.01 -7.50
N PRO A 15 38.01 7.37 -8.40
CA PRO A 15 36.79 6.66 -8.06
C PRO A 15 36.97 5.54 -7.03
N HIS A 16 38.08 4.82 -7.11
CA HIS A 16 38.40 3.73 -6.18
C HIS A 16 38.63 4.24 -4.76
N ASP A 17 39.35 5.36 -4.61
CA ASP A 17 39.58 6.01 -3.32
C ASP A 17 38.25 6.50 -2.69
N ASN A 18 37.34 7.06 -3.50
CA ASN A 18 36.02 7.48 -3.01
C ASN A 18 35.18 6.30 -2.51
N VAL A 19 35.24 5.14 -3.18
CA VAL A 19 34.56 3.91 -2.72
C VAL A 19 35.13 3.45 -1.38
N ILE A 20 36.46 3.43 -1.22
CA ILE A 20 37.12 3.03 0.05
C ILE A 20 36.69 3.97 1.18
N LYS A 21 36.79 5.28 0.97
CA LYS A 21 36.45 6.27 2.00
C LYS A 21 34.98 6.23 2.39
N PHE A 22 34.08 5.93 1.45
CA PHE A 22 32.68 5.72 1.76
C PHE A 22 32.44 4.48 2.62
N ILE A 23 33.17 3.39 2.36
CA ILE A 23 33.11 2.18 3.18
C ILE A 23 33.62 2.48 4.59
N GLU A 24 34.74 3.17 4.73
CA GLU A 24 35.31 3.58 6.02
C GLU A 24 34.36 4.49 6.80
N PHE A 25 33.83 5.54 6.16
CA PHE A 25 32.81 6.42 6.73
C PHE A 25 31.59 5.63 7.26
N CYS A 26 31.09 4.68 6.47
CA CYS A 26 29.99 3.83 6.89
C CYS A 26 30.37 2.90 8.06
N LYS A 27 31.60 2.37 8.09
CA LYS A 27 32.11 1.51 9.16
C LYS A 27 32.18 2.23 10.50
N ASP A 28 32.70 3.45 10.51
CA ASP A 28 32.80 4.27 11.73
C ASP A 28 31.42 4.67 12.26
N THR A 29 30.45 4.80 11.35
CA THR A 29 29.07 5.15 11.63
C THR A 29 28.22 3.98 12.18
N ILE A 30 28.72 2.72 12.11
CA ILE A 30 27.98 1.52 12.57
C ILE A 30 27.58 1.62 14.03
N SER A 31 28.41 2.25 14.86
CA SER A 31 28.24 2.36 16.31
C SER A 31 26.89 2.98 16.72
N ASN A 32 26.24 3.73 15.81
CA ASN A 32 24.96 4.40 16.06
C ASN A 32 23.75 3.74 15.36
N ASN A 33 23.91 2.60 14.69
CA ASN A 33 22.85 2.03 13.86
C ASN A 33 22.37 0.66 14.37
N ASN A 34 21.06 0.53 14.53
CA ASN A 34 20.43 -0.73 14.92
C ASN A 34 20.52 -1.80 13.83
N LEU A 35 21.00 -1.55 12.61
CA LEU A 35 20.88 -2.49 11.49
C LEU A 35 21.75 -3.77 11.61
N THR A 36 22.90 -3.69 12.28
CA THR A 36 23.83 -4.82 12.46
C THR A 36 24.64 -4.65 13.76
N THR A 37 25.03 -5.76 14.39
CA THR A 37 25.92 -5.80 15.56
C THR A 37 27.38 -6.04 15.18
N SER A 38 27.65 -6.48 13.95
CA SER A 38 29.01 -6.76 13.45
C SER A 38 29.07 -6.54 11.93
N TRP A 39 30.05 -5.77 11.47
CA TRP A 39 30.29 -5.53 10.04
C TRP A 39 30.66 -6.82 9.31
N GLU A 40 31.48 -7.66 9.94
CA GLU A 40 32.02 -8.89 9.35
C GLU A 40 30.94 -9.95 9.09
N SER A 41 29.80 -9.87 9.79
CA SER A 41 28.68 -10.77 9.52
C SER A 41 28.11 -10.57 8.10
N ASN A 42 27.93 -11.68 7.39
CA ASN A 42 27.29 -11.70 6.06
C ASN A 42 25.77 -11.87 6.13
N LYS A 43 25.21 -11.93 7.35
CA LYS A 43 23.78 -11.99 7.63
C LYS A 43 23.41 -10.92 8.65
N TRP A 44 22.58 -9.97 8.25
CA TRP A 44 22.14 -8.87 9.13
C TRP A 44 20.68 -9.07 9.53
N LYS A 45 20.43 -9.12 10.86
CA LYS A 45 19.10 -9.22 11.50
C LYS A 45 18.16 -10.33 10.98
N GLY A 46 18.71 -11.37 10.35
CA GLY A 46 17.92 -12.43 9.70
C GLY A 46 17.17 -11.99 8.42
N LEU A 47 17.24 -10.72 8.04
CA LEU A 47 16.51 -10.13 6.91
C LEU A 47 17.37 -10.01 5.65
N TYR A 48 18.67 -9.75 5.81
CA TYR A 48 19.61 -9.57 4.70
C TYR A 48 20.67 -10.66 4.71
N ARG A 49 20.87 -11.29 3.55
CA ARG A 49 21.93 -12.27 3.31
C ARG A 49 22.75 -11.79 2.12
N PHE A 50 23.99 -11.38 2.36
CA PHE A 50 24.92 -10.88 1.35
C PHE A 50 25.58 -12.05 0.61
N THR A 51 24.77 -12.77 -0.15
CA THR A 51 25.17 -13.95 -0.93
C THR A 51 25.03 -13.72 -2.42
N LYS A 52 25.83 -14.43 -3.23
CA LYS A 52 25.83 -14.30 -4.69
C LYS A 52 24.46 -14.54 -5.30
N PHE A 53 24.22 -13.87 -6.43
CA PHE A 53 23.03 -14.07 -7.25
C PHE A 53 23.09 -15.43 -7.96
N ASN A 54 22.00 -16.19 -7.94
CA ASN A 54 21.87 -17.42 -8.69
C ASN A 54 20.65 -17.37 -9.60
N THR A 55 20.83 -17.50 -10.92
CA THR A 55 19.74 -17.42 -11.91
C THR A 55 18.61 -18.43 -11.68
N LYS A 56 18.90 -19.62 -11.12
CA LYS A 56 17.92 -20.70 -10.92
C LYS A 56 17.30 -20.71 -9.51
N ASN A 57 18.10 -20.64 -8.45
CA ASN A 57 17.58 -20.69 -7.08
C ASN A 57 18.46 -19.94 -6.06
N ASN A 58 17.88 -18.95 -5.39
CA ASN A 58 18.56 -18.15 -4.36
C ASN A 58 18.40 -18.69 -2.93
N LEU A 59 17.52 -19.66 -2.67
CA LEU A 59 17.13 -20.04 -1.30
C LEU A 59 18.27 -20.68 -0.49
N ASN A 60 19.21 -21.35 -1.17
CA ASN A 60 20.23 -22.20 -0.54
C ASN A 60 21.69 -21.78 -0.79
N SER A 61 21.94 -20.67 -1.50
CA SER A 61 23.32 -20.22 -1.74
C SER A 61 23.97 -19.76 -0.44
N LYS A 62 25.08 -20.41 -0.06
CA LYS A 62 25.93 -20.05 1.08
C LYS A 62 27.11 -19.17 0.67
N GLU A 63 27.36 -19.04 -0.63
CA GLU A 63 28.51 -18.28 -1.13
C GLU A 63 28.28 -16.78 -0.97
N CYS A 64 29.24 -16.12 -0.33
CA CYS A 64 29.16 -14.69 -0.04
C CYS A 64 29.43 -13.88 -1.31
N LEU A 65 28.91 -12.65 -1.36
CA LEU A 65 29.29 -11.70 -2.41
C LEU A 65 30.82 -11.55 -2.47
N ASP A 66 31.32 -11.26 -3.67
CA ASP A 66 32.75 -11.07 -3.90
C ASP A 66 33.39 -10.10 -2.89
N VAL A 67 34.61 -10.42 -2.46
CA VAL A 67 35.36 -9.66 -1.44
C VAL A 67 35.59 -8.20 -1.85
N SER A 68 35.71 -7.92 -3.15
CA SER A 68 35.87 -6.56 -3.69
C SER A 68 34.58 -5.74 -3.69
N PHE A 69 33.41 -6.39 -3.55
CA PHE A 69 32.09 -5.73 -3.63
C PHE A 69 31.31 -5.74 -2.32
N ILE A 70 31.47 -6.78 -1.49
CA ILE A 70 30.61 -7.01 -0.33
C ILE A 70 30.63 -5.85 0.68
N ASN A 71 31.78 -5.22 0.87
CA ASN A 71 31.92 -4.07 1.76
C ASN A 71 31.17 -2.84 1.24
N PHE A 72 31.22 -2.59 -0.07
CA PHE A 72 30.41 -1.54 -0.69
C PHE A 72 28.92 -1.85 -0.56
N ALA A 73 28.50 -3.09 -0.83
CA ALA A 73 27.09 -3.49 -0.70
C ALA A 73 26.55 -3.28 0.72
N LYS A 74 27.35 -3.61 1.75
CA LYS A 74 27.03 -3.36 3.17
C LYS A 74 26.94 -1.86 3.47
N ALA A 75 27.91 -1.06 3.00
CA ALA A 75 27.92 0.40 3.16
C ALA A 75 26.70 1.06 2.50
N TYR A 76 26.39 0.69 1.26
CA TYR A 76 25.25 1.24 0.53
C TYR A 76 23.92 0.88 1.18
N MET A 77 23.76 -0.35 1.70
CA MET A 77 22.57 -0.72 2.46
C MET A 77 22.40 0.12 3.73
N LEU A 78 23.49 0.41 4.45
CA LEU A 78 23.48 1.29 5.63
C LEU A 78 23.07 2.71 5.25
N HIS A 79 23.64 3.25 4.18
CA HIS A 79 23.28 4.55 3.61
C HIS A 79 21.77 4.60 3.26
N VAL A 80 21.25 3.65 2.48
CA VAL A 80 19.83 3.60 2.11
C VAL A 80 18.90 3.57 3.33
N HIS A 81 19.29 2.87 4.40
CA HIS A 81 18.54 2.83 5.65
C HIS A 81 18.59 4.13 6.46
N SER A 82 19.66 4.93 6.34
CA SER A 82 19.74 6.23 7.03
C SER A 82 18.72 7.25 6.50
N PHE A 83 18.41 7.21 5.20
CA PHE A 83 17.45 8.12 4.56
C PHE A 83 16.00 7.59 4.53
N ASN A 84 15.77 6.28 4.79
CA ASN A 84 14.45 5.67 4.63
C ASN A 84 13.88 5.12 5.95
N LYS A 85 12.65 5.53 6.29
CA LYS A 85 11.86 4.95 7.41
C LYS A 85 11.33 3.52 7.16
N SER A 86 11.68 2.88 6.05
CA SER A 86 11.19 1.52 5.73
C SER A 86 11.99 0.47 6.50
N LYS A 87 11.29 -0.50 7.10
CA LYS A 87 11.91 -1.58 7.88
C LYS A 87 12.76 -2.53 7.03
N THR A 88 12.39 -2.75 5.77
CA THR A 88 13.11 -3.64 4.86
C THR A 88 13.26 -3.08 3.44
N LYS A 89 14.34 -3.49 2.77
CA LYS A 89 14.78 -3.04 1.44
C LYS A 89 15.29 -4.24 0.61
N HIS A 90 14.45 -5.27 0.48
CA HIS A 90 14.82 -6.49 -0.25
C HIS A 90 15.14 -6.24 -1.73
N SER A 91 14.42 -5.33 -2.41
CA SER A 91 14.70 -4.99 -3.82
C SER A 91 16.07 -4.34 -3.99
N THR A 92 16.52 -3.51 -3.04
CA THR A 92 17.86 -2.92 -3.03
C THR A 92 18.94 -3.99 -2.91
N LEU A 93 18.77 -4.95 -1.99
CA LEU A 93 19.70 -6.07 -1.87
C LEU A 93 19.69 -6.97 -3.11
N SER A 94 18.52 -7.28 -3.68
CA SER A 94 18.43 -8.04 -4.94
C SER A 94 19.16 -7.32 -6.07
N MET A 95 19.01 -5.99 -6.16
CA MET A 95 19.72 -5.16 -7.13
C MET A 95 21.24 -5.28 -6.96
N LEU A 96 21.77 -5.10 -5.74
CA LEU A 96 23.22 -5.20 -5.47
C LEU A 96 23.79 -6.56 -5.86
N LYS A 97 23.04 -7.64 -5.61
CA LYS A 97 23.46 -9.00 -6.00
C LYS A 97 23.55 -9.17 -7.52
N ILE A 98 22.63 -8.55 -8.26
CA ILE A 98 22.64 -8.60 -9.73
C ILE A 98 23.81 -7.77 -10.27
N VAL A 99 24.07 -6.59 -9.69
CA VAL A 99 25.21 -5.75 -10.07
C VAL A 99 26.53 -6.50 -9.89
N GLU A 100 26.76 -7.14 -8.75
CA GLU A 100 27.96 -7.96 -8.52
C GLU A 100 28.08 -9.08 -9.57
N PHE A 101 26.99 -9.81 -9.81
CA PHE A 101 26.97 -10.88 -10.80
C PHE A 101 27.32 -10.40 -12.22
N VAL A 102 26.78 -9.25 -12.62
CA VAL A 102 27.06 -8.66 -13.95
C VAL A 102 28.48 -8.13 -14.05
N LEU A 103 29.00 -7.47 -13.01
CA LEU A 103 30.38 -6.99 -12.98
C LEU A 103 31.36 -8.17 -13.10
N LEU A 104 31.12 -9.27 -12.38
CA LEU A 104 31.93 -10.48 -12.52
C LEU A 104 31.82 -11.07 -13.93
N LYS A 105 30.62 -11.08 -14.53
CA LYS A 105 30.40 -11.62 -15.87
C LYS A 105 31.09 -10.82 -16.97
N ILE A 106 31.07 -9.48 -16.89
CA ILE A 106 31.56 -8.59 -17.95
C ILE A 106 33.04 -8.24 -17.73
N ASN A 107 33.42 -7.93 -16.49
CA ASN A 107 34.73 -7.36 -16.17
C ASN A 107 35.67 -8.35 -15.47
N MET A 108 35.22 -9.56 -15.16
CA MET A 108 35.96 -10.57 -14.36
C MET A 108 36.35 -10.09 -12.95
N GLN A 109 35.83 -8.93 -12.53
CA GLN A 109 36.09 -8.28 -11.23
C GLN A 109 34.81 -7.58 -10.77
N ALA A 110 34.44 -7.75 -9.50
CA ALA A 110 33.27 -7.12 -8.91
C ALA A 110 33.56 -5.68 -8.41
N ASN A 111 34.26 -4.87 -9.21
CA ASN A 111 34.61 -3.51 -8.81
C ASN A 111 33.52 -2.51 -9.21
N VAL A 112 32.98 -1.79 -8.21
CA VAL A 112 31.94 -0.77 -8.37
C VAL A 112 32.37 0.34 -9.33
N SER A 113 33.67 0.63 -9.41
CA SER A 113 34.23 1.66 -10.28
C SER A 113 34.01 1.36 -11.77
N TYR A 114 33.71 0.11 -12.13
CA TYR A 114 33.40 -0.28 -13.51
C TYR A 114 31.90 -0.17 -13.86
N CYS A 115 31.04 0.25 -12.93
CA CYS A 115 29.63 0.47 -13.21
C CYS A 115 29.45 1.54 -14.30
N ASN A 116 28.76 1.18 -15.37
CA ASN A 116 28.39 2.05 -16.49
C ASN A 116 26.97 1.70 -16.97
N ASN A 117 26.45 2.44 -17.95
CA ASN A 117 25.10 2.22 -18.47
C ASN A 117 24.91 0.79 -19.03
N SER A 118 25.91 0.23 -19.71
CA SER A 118 25.85 -1.13 -20.28
C SER A 118 25.75 -2.21 -19.20
N VAL A 119 26.48 -2.05 -18.08
CA VAL A 119 26.33 -2.92 -16.90
C VAL A 119 24.90 -2.86 -16.38
N PHE A 120 24.29 -1.68 -16.31
CA PHE A 120 22.94 -1.51 -15.77
C PHE A 120 21.86 -2.04 -16.73
N ASP A 121 22.06 -1.92 -18.04
CA ASP A 121 21.21 -2.55 -19.06
C ASP A 121 21.21 -4.08 -18.95
N GLU A 122 22.39 -4.67 -18.76
CA GLU A 122 22.49 -6.13 -18.54
C GLU A 122 21.86 -6.54 -17.19
N CYS A 123 22.01 -5.72 -16.15
CA CYS A 123 21.35 -5.96 -14.86
C CYS A 123 19.82 -6.01 -14.99
N ILE A 124 19.22 -5.05 -15.70
CA ILE A 124 17.76 -4.99 -15.83
C ILE A 124 17.24 -6.10 -16.75
N ARG A 125 18.02 -6.55 -17.74
CA ARG A 125 17.70 -7.72 -18.57
C ARG A 125 17.61 -8.98 -17.70
N ILE A 126 18.65 -9.26 -16.90
CA ILE A 126 18.67 -10.40 -15.98
C ILE A 126 17.56 -10.32 -14.94
N ALA A 127 17.28 -9.12 -14.42
CA ALA A 127 16.18 -8.93 -13.47
C ALA A 127 14.82 -9.26 -14.10
N SER A 128 14.61 -8.88 -15.36
CA SER A 128 13.37 -9.13 -16.11
C SER A 128 13.16 -10.60 -16.44
N GLU A 129 14.23 -11.35 -16.67
CA GLU A 129 14.17 -12.80 -16.92
C GLU A 129 13.83 -13.61 -15.68
N LYS A 130 14.31 -13.16 -14.51
CA LYS A 130 14.16 -13.92 -13.26
C LYS A 130 12.93 -13.55 -12.44
N TYR A 131 12.59 -12.26 -12.37
CA TYR A 131 11.58 -11.75 -11.45
C TYR A 131 10.29 -11.37 -12.16
N SER A 132 9.20 -11.26 -11.40
CA SER A 132 7.95 -10.71 -11.94
C SER A 132 8.15 -9.28 -12.43
N LYS A 133 7.38 -8.87 -13.45
CA LYS A 133 7.47 -7.52 -14.05
C LYS A 133 7.43 -6.38 -13.01
N ALA A 134 6.63 -6.54 -11.95
CA ALA A 134 6.55 -5.59 -10.85
C ALA A 134 7.84 -5.51 -10.03
N HIS A 135 8.46 -6.65 -9.73
CA HIS A 135 9.69 -6.71 -8.94
C HIS A 135 10.92 -6.30 -9.77
N ALA A 136 10.98 -6.67 -11.06
CA ALA A 136 11.99 -6.17 -11.99
C ALA A 136 11.91 -4.65 -12.15
N PHE A 137 10.70 -4.09 -12.25
CA PHE A 137 10.50 -2.63 -12.22
C PHE A 137 11.04 -1.99 -10.94
N ALA A 138 10.76 -2.59 -9.78
CA ALA A 138 11.28 -2.10 -8.50
C ALA A 138 12.82 -2.16 -8.44
N ILE A 139 13.44 -3.22 -8.95
CA ILE A 139 14.91 -3.33 -9.10
C ILE A 139 15.44 -2.21 -9.99
N GLY A 140 14.81 -1.95 -11.13
CA GLY A 140 15.21 -0.84 -12.01
C GLY A 140 15.11 0.52 -11.33
N LYS A 141 14.10 0.76 -10.48
CA LYS A 141 14.05 1.99 -9.67
C LYS A 141 15.16 2.09 -8.61
N GLU A 142 15.67 0.96 -8.11
CA GLU A 142 16.84 0.97 -7.23
C GLU A 142 18.15 1.15 -8.01
N LEU A 143 18.24 0.68 -9.26
CA LEU A 143 19.36 0.95 -10.17
C LEU A 143 19.47 2.44 -10.55
N GLU A 144 18.35 3.13 -10.83
CA GLU A 144 18.34 4.58 -11.06
C GLU A 144 18.96 5.35 -9.88
N LYS A 145 18.60 4.95 -8.65
CA LYS A 145 19.14 5.56 -7.42
C LYS A 145 20.62 5.27 -7.26
N LEU A 146 21.05 4.03 -7.53
CA LEU A 146 22.46 3.68 -7.50
C LEU A 146 23.25 4.46 -8.56
N SER A 147 22.70 4.64 -9.77
CA SER A 147 23.30 5.45 -10.84
C SER A 147 23.58 6.85 -10.35
N SER A 148 22.57 7.50 -9.78
CA SER A 148 22.67 8.88 -9.27
C SER A 148 23.70 8.93 -8.13
N PHE A 149 23.62 8.00 -7.18
CA PHE A 149 24.55 7.93 -6.05
C PHE A 149 26.01 7.76 -6.48
N LEU A 150 26.30 6.85 -7.41
CA LEU A 150 27.66 6.61 -7.89
C LEU A 150 28.21 7.82 -8.65
N SER A 151 27.37 8.51 -9.43
CA SER A 151 27.74 9.72 -10.17
C SER A 151 27.99 10.90 -9.24
N ASP A 152 27.06 11.18 -8.32
CA ASP A 152 27.15 12.28 -7.37
C ASP A 152 28.39 12.16 -6.46
N ASN A 153 28.74 10.92 -6.09
CA ASN A 153 29.91 10.63 -5.24
C ASN A 153 31.18 10.26 -6.02
N LYS A 154 31.16 10.38 -7.36
CA LYS A 154 32.32 10.13 -8.23
C LYS A 154 32.99 8.77 -7.97
N MET A 155 32.18 7.72 -7.90
CA MET A 155 32.59 6.35 -7.58
C MET A 155 32.67 5.43 -8.81
N THR A 156 32.57 5.99 -10.02
CA THR A 156 32.70 5.26 -11.29
C THR A 156 33.78 5.88 -12.16
N ASN A 157 34.45 5.04 -12.95
CA ASN A 157 35.37 5.45 -14.02
C ASN A 157 34.62 5.96 -15.27
N SER A 158 33.32 5.71 -15.35
CA SER A 158 32.50 6.24 -16.44
C SER A 158 32.34 7.76 -16.29
N SER A 159 32.72 8.50 -17.31
CA SER A 159 32.53 9.96 -17.37
C SER A 159 31.05 10.38 -17.41
N TYR A 160 30.15 9.46 -17.80
CA TYR A 160 28.72 9.69 -17.86
C TYR A 160 27.94 8.45 -17.43
N LEU A 161 27.52 8.44 -16.16
CA LEU A 161 26.62 7.42 -15.60
C LEU A 161 25.27 8.07 -15.27
N PHE A 162 24.43 8.19 -16.30
CA PHE A 162 23.03 8.58 -16.18
C PHE A 162 22.16 7.50 -16.79
N TRP A 163 21.55 6.69 -15.93
CA TRP A 163 20.73 5.55 -16.33
C TRP A 163 19.28 5.70 -15.86
N VAL A 164 18.34 5.41 -16.75
CA VAL A 164 16.90 5.47 -16.49
C VAL A 164 16.28 4.11 -16.74
N ASN A 165 15.39 3.66 -15.85
CA ASN A 165 14.76 2.36 -15.95
C ASN A 165 13.92 2.24 -17.23
N PRO A 166 14.23 1.29 -18.14
CA PRO A 166 13.45 1.09 -19.36
C PRO A 166 12.11 0.39 -19.11
N ILE A 167 11.97 -0.34 -17.99
CA ILE A 167 10.73 -1.05 -17.68
C ILE A 167 9.63 -0.05 -17.36
N ARG A 168 8.57 -0.08 -18.17
CA ARG A 168 7.31 0.60 -17.87
C ARG A 168 6.39 -0.37 -17.15
N TYR A 169 6.14 -0.09 -15.88
CA TYR A 169 5.13 -0.80 -15.10
C TYR A 169 4.09 0.22 -14.66
N ARG A 170 2.89 0.14 -15.25
CA ARG A 170 1.75 0.83 -14.68
C ARG A 170 1.51 0.17 -13.32
N ILE A 171 1.69 0.95 -12.25
CA ILE A 171 1.03 0.64 -11.00
C ILE A 171 -0.44 0.62 -11.37
N THR A 172 -1.02 -0.56 -11.54
CA THR A 172 -2.46 -0.69 -11.65
C THR A 172 -3.00 0.04 -10.45
N GLN A 173 -3.70 1.16 -10.68
CA GLN A 173 -4.57 1.66 -9.65
C GLN A 173 -5.43 0.45 -9.30
N SER A 174 -5.47 0.11 -8.02
CA SER A 174 -6.16 -1.09 -7.53
C SER A 174 -7.68 -1.04 -7.75
N TRP A 175 -8.16 0.03 -8.38
CA TRP A 175 -9.52 0.37 -8.73
C TRP A 175 -9.78 -0.10 -10.16
N THR A 176 -10.58 -1.14 -10.29
CA THR A 176 -11.00 -1.76 -11.55
C THR A 176 -12.34 -1.23 -12.03
N GLY A 177 -12.80 -0.12 -11.45
CA GLY A 177 -14.19 0.33 -11.53
C GLY A 177 -14.96 -0.05 -10.27
N TYR A 178 -16.26 0.26 -10.29
CA TYR A 178 -17.20 -0.18 -9.27
C TYR A 178 -17.79 -1.53 -9.68
N ASP A 179 -18.02 -2.44 -8.73
CA ASP A 179 -18.68 -3.70 -9.07
C ASP A 179 -20.20 -3.49 -9.22
N SER A 180 -20.86 -4.40 -9.93
CA SER A 180 -22.33 -4.40 -10.02
C SER A 180 -22.98 -4.73 -8.68
N SER A 181 -22.37 -5.63 -7.90
CA SER A 181 -22.78 -6.05 -6.56
C SER A 181 -21.57 -6.13 -5.62
N LEU A 182 -21.81 -5.97 -4.32
CA LEU A 182 -20.78 -6.15 -3.28
C LEU A 182 -20.75 -7.58 -2.71
N GLU A 183 -21.73 -8.40 -3.09
CA GLU A 183 -21.82 -9.78 -2.66
C GLU A 183 -20.63 -10.60 -3.20
N GLY A 184 -19.97 -11.36 -2.33
CA GLY A 184 -18.78 -12.13 -2.68
C GLY A 184 -17.52 -11.30 -2.95
N HIS A 185 -17.52 -9.99 -2.71
CA HIS A 185 -16.37 -9.14 -3.03
C HIS A 185 -15.12 -9.52 -2.21
N PRO A 186 -13.97 -9.85 -2.84
CA PRO A 186 -12.83 -10.47 -2.16
C PRO A 186 -12.12 -9.57 -1.12
N ARG A 187 -12.30 -8.24 -1.18
CA ARG A 187 -11.73 -7.31 -0.20
C ARG A 187 -12.71 -6.87 0.88
N LEU A 188 -13.99 -7.23 0.77
CA LEU A 188 -14.99 -7.03 1.82
C LEU A 188 -15.17 -8.33 2.61
N PRO A 189 -15.56 -8.26 3.89
CA PRO A 189 -15.87 -9.46 4.65
C PRO A 189 -17.24 -9.99 4.24
N ASP A 190 -17.43 -11.31 4.36
CA ASP A 190 -18.79 -11.86 4.36
C ASP A 190 -19.53 -11.34 5.60
N ILE A 191 -20.73 -10.81 5.39
CA ILE A 191 -21.57 -10.27 6.45
C ILE A 191 -21.90 -11.34 7.50
N LYS A 192 -22.06 -12.60 7.09
CA LYS A 192 -22.31 -13.73 8.02
C LYS A 192 -21.16 -13.88 9.02
N SER A 193 -19.93 -13.70 8.56
CA SER A 193 -18.73 -13.73 9.43
C SER A 193 -18.69 -12.55 10.39
N VAL A 194 -19.10 -11.36 9.97
CA VAL A 194 -19.16 -10.17 10.83
C VAL A 194 -20.23 -10.34 11.92
N ILE A 195 -21.42 -10.84 11.55
CA ILE A 195 -22.51 -11.12 12.48
C ILE A 195 -22.10 -12.19 13.50
N ALA A 196 -21.48 -13.29 13.05
CA ALA A 196 -21.00 -14.34 13.95
C ALA A 196 -20.02 -13.79 15.01
N ILE A 197 -19.09 -12.91 14.64
CA ILE A 197 -18.19 -12.27 15.60
C ILE A 197 -18.97 -11.38 16.59
N ALA A 198 -19.97 -10.64 16.13
CA ALA A 198 -20.81 -9.81 16.99
C ALA A 198 -21.61 -10.66 17.99
N GLU A 199 -22.16 -11.79 17.54
CA GLU A 199 -22.89 -12.75 18.38
C GLU A 199 -21.98 -13.42 19.42
N ILE A 200 -20.75 -13.80 19.05
CA ILE A 200 -19.79 -14.34 20.01
C ILE A 200 -19.36 -13.26 21.00
N PHE A 201 -19.07 -12.04 20.53
CA PHE A 201 -18.67 -10.92 21.38
C PHE A 201 -19.76 -10.54 22.40
N SER A 202 -21.04 -10.66 22.03
CA SER A 202 -22.17 -10.27 22.86
C SER A 202 -22.41 -11.20 24.05
N LYS A 203 -21.99 -12.47 23.96
CA LYS A 203 -22.08 -13.47 25.04
C LYS A 203 -21.47 -12.98 26.36
N ARG A 204 -21.92 -13.56 27.47
CA ARG A 204 -21.37 -13.28 28.80
C ARG A 204 -19.94 -13.81 28.89
N ASP A 205 -19.11 -13.14 29.68
CA ASP A 205 -17.67 -13.38 29.71
C ASP A 205 -17.35 -14.80 30.24
N GLU A 206 -18.19 -15.36 31.11
CA GLU A 206 -18.06 -16.72 31.64
C GLU A 206 -18.33 -17.80 30.57
N GLN A 207 -18.99 -17.44 29.47
CA GLN A 207 -19.29 -18.34 28.35
C GLN A 207 -18.19 -18.33 27.28
N LEU A 208 -17.15 -17.52 27.46
CA LEU A 208 -16.10 -17.29 26.49
C LEU A 208 -14.76 -17.73 27.08
N SER A 209 -13.92 -18.41 26.30
CA SER A 209 -12.54 -18.63 26.72
C SER A 209 -11.76 -17.30 26.68
N SER A 210 -10.66 -17.21 27.43
CA SER A 210 -9.77 -16.03 27.35
C SER A 210 -9.29 -15.75 25.91
N ARG A 211 -9.14 -16.79 25.08
CA ARG A 211 -8.83 -16.67 23.65
C ARG A 211 -9.96 -16.03 22.88
N ASP A 212 -11.21 -16.45 23.11
CA ASP A 212 -12.38 -15.90 22.42
C ASP A 212 -12.64 -14.45 22.83
N ILE A 213 -12.51 -14.13 24.14
CA ILE A 213 -12.57 -12.76 24.65
C ILE A 213 -11.53 -11.88 23.96
N PHE A 214 -10.28 -12.34 23.88
CA PHE A 214 -9.19 -11.61 23.25
C PHE A 214 -9.44 -11.39 21.76
N THR A 215 -9.75 -12.47 21.02
CA THR A 215 -9.97 -12.44 19.57
C THR A 215 -11.13 -11.52 19.21
N THR A 216 -12.30 -11.71 19.85
CA THR A 216 -13.49 -10.90 19.56
C THR A 216 -13.34 -9.45 19.98
N SER A 217 -12.64 -9.15 21.08
CA SER A 217 -12.38 -7.76 21.50
C SER A 217 -11.50 -7.01 20.50
N VAL A 218 -10.45 -7.65 19.97
CA VAL A 218 -9.62 -7.04 18.93
C VAL A 218 -10.40 -6.81 17.63
N LEU A 219 -11.22 -7.78 17.21
CA LEU A 219 -12.08 -7.63 16.02
C LEU A 219 -13.16 -6.55 16.22
N ALA A 220 -13.73 -6.44 17.41
CA ALA A 220 -14.69 -5.39 17.75
C ALA A 220 -14.05 -4.00 17.63
N LEU A 221 -12.81 -3.81 18.12
CA LEU A 221 -12.09 -2.55 17.95
C LEU A 221 -11.78 -2.23 16.49
N LEU A 222 -11.48 -3.24 15.66
CA LEU A 222 -11.32 -3.07 14.21
C LEU A 222 -12.62 -2.64 13.51
N MET A 223 -13.78 -2.96 14.09
CA MET A 223 -15.11 -2.49 13.65
C MET A 223 -15.51 -1.13 14.23
N CYS A 224 -14.86 -0.67 15.32
CA CYS A 224 -15.13 0.65 15.89
C CYS A 224 -14.47 1.79 15.10
N ALA A 225 -13.29 1.55 14.53
CA ALA A 225 -12.59 2.51 13.69
C ALA A 225 -11.63 1.81 12.70
N PRO A 226 -11.46 2.36 11.47
CA PRO A 226 -10.64 1.76 10.42
C PRO A 226 -9.18 1.73 10.87
N SER A 227 -8.72 0.55 11.27
CA SER A 227 -7.39 0.34 11.82
C SER A 227 -6.73 -0.85 11.18
N ARG A 228 -5.40 -0.85 11.14
CA ARG A 228 -4.67 -2.10 10.95
C ARG A 228 -4.69 -2.85 12.26
N ILE A 229 -4.76 -4.18 12.23
CA ILE A 229 -4.61 -4.97 13.46
C ILE A 229 -3.27 -4.72 14.16
N SER A 230 -2.18 -4.44 13.44
CA SER A 230 -0.91 -4.04 14.07
C SER A 230 -0.97 -2.69 14.81
N GLU A 231 -1.95 -1.85 14.51
CA GLU A 231 -2.23 -0.63 15.27
C GLU A 231 -2.99 -1.01 16.56
N ILE A 232 -3.99 -1.89 16.49
CA ILE A 232 -4.75 -2.37 17.66
C ILE A 232 -3.87 -3.15 18.64
N LEU A 233 -3.04 -4.08 18.15
CA LEU A 233 -2.16 -4.89 19.00
C LEU A 233 -1.07 -4.09 19.71
N ALA A 234 -0.82 -2.87 19.25
CA ALA A 234 0.08 -1.93 19.90
C ALA A 234 -0.70 -0.67 20.28
N LEU A 235 -1.89 -0.84 20.86
CA LEU A 235 -2.57 0.19 21.63
C LEU A 235 -2.01 0.20 23.06
N PRO A 236 -1.86 1.37 23.67
CA PRO A 236 -1.55 1.46 25.08
C PRO A 236 -2.80 1.22 25.96
N ALA A 237 -2.60 0.81 27.22
CA ALA A 237 -3.70 0.52 28.13
C ALA A 237 -4.48 1.78 28.50
N ASP A 238 -3.82 2.94 28.54
CA ASP A 238 -4.41 4.26 28.69
C ASP A 238 -4.81 4.89 27.34
N CYS A 239 -5.24 4.11 26.34
CA CYS A 239 -5.59 4.65 25.03
C CYS A 239 -6.88 5.50 24.98
N GLU A 240 -7.78 5.34 25.94
CA GLU A 240 -9.09 6.00 25.94
C GLU A 240 -8.98 7.51 26.17
N ILE A 241 -9.74 8.29 25.40
CA ILE A 241 -9.85 9.74 25.56
C ILE A 241 -11.29 10.20 25.35
N THR A 242 -11.69 11.22 26.12
CA THR A 242 -12.96 11.92 25.94
C THR A 242 -12.68 13.42 25.86
N GLU A 243 -13.16 14.08 24.82
CA GLU A 243 -13.03 15.54 24.64
C GLU A 243 -14.37 16.12 24.18
N CYS A 244 -14.67 17.36 24.53
CA CYS A 244 -15.81 18.07 23.98
C CYS A 244 -15.46 18.64 22.60
N ASP A 245 -16.33 18.44 21.61
CA ASP A 245 -16.19 19.13 20.33
C ASP A 245 -16.55 20.62 20.44
N GLY A 246 -16.39 21.37 19.34
CA GLY A 246 -16.73 22.80 19.30
C GLY A 246 -18.20 23.13 19.57
N LYS A 247 -19.08 22.12 19.69
CA LYS A 247 -20.50 22.26 20.06
C LYS A 247 -20.76 21.78 21.50
N GLY A 248 -19.71 21.49 22.28
CA GLY A 248 -19.83 20.99 23.65
C GLY A 248 -20.24 19.52 23.75
N ILE A 249 -20.30 18.78 22.64
CA ILE A 249 -20.70 17.36 22.67
C ILE A 249 -19.49 16.52 23.05
N GLN A 250 -19.61 15.68 24.07
CA GLN A 250 -18.56 14.73 24.45
C GLN A 250 -18.34 13.70 23.33
N ARG A 251 -17.10 13.62 22.86
CA ARG A 251 -16.62 12.66 21.86
C ARG A 251 -15.66 11.71 22.55
N TYR A 252 -15.85 10.41 22.30
CA TYR A 252 -14.96 9.36 22.77
C TYR A 252 -14.06 8.88 21.63
N GLY A 253 -12.77 8.73 21.91
CA GLY A 253 -11.77 8.32 20.95
C GLY A 253 -10.71 7.41 21.55
N LEU A 254 -9.86 6.87 20.68
CA LEU A 254 -8.71 6.07 21.05
C LEU A 254 -7.43 6.74 20.53
N ARG A 255 -6.42 6.92 21.38
CA ARG A 255 -5.10 7.46 21.03
C ARG A 255 -4.26 6.39 20.33
N PHE A 256 -3.95 6.61 19.05
CA PHE A 256 -3.07 5.78 18.24
C PHE A 256 -1.74 6.47 17.99
N PHE A 257 -0.65 5.84 18.42
CA PHE A 257 0.70 6.31 18.09
C PHE A 257 1.13 5.75 16.72
N SER A 258 1.47 6.65 15.78
CA SER A 258 1.84 6.27 14.41
C SER A 258 3.36 6.21 14.24
N THR A 259 3.83 5.20 13.52
CA THR A 259 5.25 5.03 13.16
C THR A 259 5.78 6.10 12.21
N LYS A 260 4.92 6.94 11.61
CA LYS A 260 5.30 7.90 10.56
C LYS A 260 5.67 9.31 11.06
N GLY A 261 5.94 9.49 12.35
CA GLY A 261 6.50 10.74 12.89
C GLY A 261 5.49 11.89 13.04
N TYR A 262 4.20 11.56 13.11
CA TYR A 262 3.20 12.48 13.64
C TYR A 262 2.91 12.05 15.08
N GLU A 263 2.77 13.02 15.96
CA GLU A 263 2.28 12.85 17.32
C GLU A 263 0.95 12.08 17.32
N GLY A 264 0.58 11.46 18.46
CA GLY A 264 -0.55 10.52 18.54
C GLY A 264 -1.81 11.01 17.84
N ASN A 265 -2.38 10.19 16.95
CA ASN A 265 -3.63 10.48 16.25
C ASN A 265 -4.80 9.89 17.04
N ILE A 266 -5.83 10.70 17.30
CA ILE A 266 -7.06 10.22 17.94
C ILE A 266 -8.00 9.68 16.85
N LYS A 267 -8.37 8.41 16.97
CA LYS A 267 -9.49 7.85 16.19
C LYS A 267 -10.76 7.97 17.00
N TRP A 268 -11.61 8.91 16.59
CA TRP A 268 -12.94 9.09 17.15
C TRP A 268 -13.82 7.89 16.82
N ILE A 269 -14.56 7.42 17.82
CA ILE A 269 -15.45 6.27 17.71
C ILE A 269 -16.88 6.78 17.50
N PRO A 270 -17.63 6.24 16.52
CA PRO A 270 -19.04 6.57 16.36
C PRO A 270 -19.83 6.36 17.66
N THR A 271 -20.76 7.26 17.98
CA THR A 271 -21.49 7.25 19.27
C THR A 271 -22.12 5.89 19.59
N LEU A 272 -22.72 5.23 18.59
CA LEU A 272 -23.34 3.91 18.73
C LEU A 272 -22.34 2.78 19.03
N MET A 273 -21.06 2.97 18.65
CA MET A 273 -19.99 1.99 18.88
C MET A 273 -19.24 2.21 20.20
N ILE A 274 -19.51 3.30 20.93
CA ILE A 274 -18.82 3.60 22.20
C ILE A 274 -18.98 2.45 23.21
N PRO A 275 -20.18 1.88 23.46
CA PRO A 275 -20.32 0.76 24.41
C PRO A 275 -19.51 -0.47 23.99
N VAL A 276 -19.48 -0.77 22.69
CA VAL A 276 -18.71 -1.88 22.12
C VAL A 276 -17.20 -1.66 22.32
N ALA A 277 -16.72 -0.45 22.01
CA ALA A 277 -15.31 -0.09 22.20
C ALA A 277 -14.91 -0.19 23.66
N LYS A 278 -15.68 0.40 24.58
CA LYS A 278 -15.40 0.34 26.03
C LYS A 278 -15.38 -1.09 26.57
N ARG A 279 -16.35 -1.93 26.18
CA ARG A 279 -16.38 -3.35 26.57
C ARG A 279 -15.15 -4.10 26.07
N ALA A 280 -14.76 -3.89 24.81
CA ALA A 280 -13.57 -4.51 24.24
C ALA A 280 -12.27 -4.05 24.94
N ILE A 281 -12.13 -2.75 25.22
CA ILE A 281 -10.97 -2.22 25.96
C ILE A 281 -10.93 -2.79 27.38
N SER A 282 -12.05 -2.83 28.09
CA SER A 282 -12.14 -3.39 29.45
C SER A 282 -11.69 -4.85 29.49
N ARG A 283 -12.20 -5.67 28.56
CA ARG A 283 -11.80 -7.09 28.43
C ARG A 283 -10.30 -7.25 28.18
N LEU A 284 -9.72 -6.42 27.30
CA LEU A 284 -8.29 -6.46 27.01
C LEU A 284 -7.43 -5.95 28.18
N LYS A 285 -7.90 -4.93 28.91
CA LYS A 285 -7.24 -4.43 30.13
C LYS A 285 -7.18 -5.49 31.22
N GLU A 286 -8.27 -6.23 31.40
CA GLU A 286 -8.37 -7.33 32.36
C GLU A 286 -7.42 -8.46 31.99
N LEU A 287 -7.47 -8.92 30.74
CA LEU A 287 -6.56 -9.96 30.24
C LEU A 287 -5.08 -9.56 30.34
N SER A 288 -4.74 -8.30 30.08
CA SER A 288 -3.36 -7.82 30.13
C SER A 288 -2.87 -7.44 31.51
N SER A 289 -3.73 -7.41 32.54
CA SER A 289 -3.42 -6.91 33.87
C SER A 289 -2.15 -7.52 34.48
N GLN A 290 -2.11 -8.85 34.58
CA GLN A 290 -0.99 -9.58 35.18
C GLN A 290 0.30 -9.41 34.39
N ALA A 291 0.23 -9.44 33.06
CA ALA A 291 1.41 -9.29 32.22
C ALA A 291 1.99 -7.87 32.28
N ARG A 292 1.13 -6.85 32.40
CA ARG A 292 1.55 -5.45 32.60
C ARG A 292 2.17 -5.22 33.99
N LEU A 293 1.61 -5.84 35.04
CA LEU A 293 2.18 -5.82 36.39
C LEU A 293 3.58 -6.44 36.40
N LEU A 294 3.72 -7.64 35.83
CA LEU A 294 5.02 -8.31 35.69
C LEU A 294 6.03 -7.45 34.92
N ALA A 295 5.60 -6.82 33.82
CA ALA A 295 6.47 -5.93 33.06
C ALA A 295 6.92 -4.71 33.88
N ALA A 296 6.03 -4.13 34.70
CA ALA A 296 6.39 -3.04 35.61
C ALA A 296 7.35 -3.48 36.71
N GLU A 297 7.20 -4.71 37.23
CA GLU A 297 8.15 -5.30 38.18
C GLU A 297 9.53 -5.52 37.55
N PHE A 298 9.57 -6.03 36.32
CA PHE A 298 10.81 -6.15 35.55
C PHE A 298 11.49 -4.78 35.39
N GLN A 299 10.75 -3.71 35.10
CA GLN A 299 11.30 -2.36 34.97
C GLN A 299 11.91 -1.87 36.28
N LYS A 300 11.23 -2.06 37.41
CA LYS A 300 11.73 -1.65 38.74
C LYS A 300 12.99 -2.41 39.13
N ASN A 301 12.97 -3.74 38.97
CA ASN A 301 14.04 -4.64 39.40
C ASN A 301 15.27 -4.61 38.47
N HIS A 302 15.15 -4.18 37.21
CA HIS A 302 16.31 -4.05 36.32
C HIS A 302 17.32 -3.00 36.81
N SER A 303 16.89 -2.10 37.71
CA SER A 303 17.72 -1.10 38.38
C SER A 303 18.57 -1.67 39.52
N ASN A 304 18.22 -2.85 40.05
CA ASN A 304 18.88 -3.50 41.18
C ASN A 304 19.53 -4.82 40.71
N SER A 305 20.86 -4.89 40.75
CA SER A 305 21.73 -5.91 40.11
C SER A 305 21.64 -7.35 40.66
N THR A 306 20.50 -7.82 41.16
CA THR A 306 20.38 -9.14 41.81
C THR A 306 19.16 -9.91 41.31
N MET A 307 19.27 -10.57 40.15
CA MET A 307 18.51 -11.82 39.90
C MET A 307 19.08 -12.59 38.69
N GLY A 308 19.67 -13.78 38.95
CA GLY A 308 20.22 -14.66 37.91
C GLY A 308 19.16 -15.41 37.09
N THR A 309 17.95 -15.62 37.64
CA THR A 309 16.87 -16.42 37.03
C THR A 309 15.82 -15.61 36.25
N LEU A 310 15.70 -14.29 36.48
CA LEU A 310 14.71 -13.45 35.78
C LEU A 310 15.19 -12.94 34.41
N LYS A 311 16.50 -12.94 34.12
CA LYS A 311 17.05 -12.39 32.86
C LYS A 311 16.63 -13.17 31.61
N GLU A 312 16.37 -14.47 31.71
CA GLU A 312 16.03 -15.32 30.55
C GLU A 312 14.60 -15.09 30.02
N ASN A 313 13.70 -14.55 30.86
CA ASN A 313 12.29 -14.34 30.51
C ASN A 313 11.97 -12.90 30.05
N ILE A 314 12.96 -12.01 30.05
CA ILE A 314 12.80 -10.63 29.60
C ILE A 314 12.94 -10.57 28.07
N PRO A 315 11.97 -9.99 27.34
CA PRO A 315 12.08 -9.81 25.89
C PRO A 315 13.29 -8.94 25.50
N GLN A 316 13.93 -9.25 24.37
CA GLN A 316 15.11 -8.50 23.90
C GLN A 316 14.86 -7.00 23.71
N ASP A 317 13.65 -6.61 23.30
CA ASP A 317 13.29 -5.21 23.04
C ASP A 317 12.85 -4.44 24.31
N PHE A 318 12.84 -5.07 25.49
CA PHE A 318 12.41 -4.47 26.75
C PHE A 318 13.21 -3.19 27.08
N PRO A 319 12.59 -2.13 27.68
CA PRO A 319 11.20 -2.02 28.12
C PRO A 319 10.17 -1.77 27.01
N TRP A 320 10.60 -1.69 25.75
CA TRP A 320 9.76 -1.23 24.64
C TRP A 320 8.95 -2.36 24.01
N TYR A 321 7.63 -2.29 24.16
CA TYR A 321 6.72 -3.14 23.40
C TYR A 321 6.70 -2.74 21.93
N ASP A 322 6.68 -1.44 21.65
CA ASP A 322 6.82 -0.87 20.31
C ASP A 322 7.57 0.47 20.43
N ARG A 323 8.89 0.43 20.21
CA ARG A 323 9.78 1.61 20.35
C ARG A 323 9.40 2.74 19.39
N GLU A 324 8.95 2.42 18.18
CA GLU A 324 8.57 3.44 17.20
C GLU A 324 7.30 4.18 17.63
N LYS A 325 6.40 3.50 18.33
CA LYS A 325 5.17 4.07 18.88
C LYS A 325 5.32 4.60 20.31
N LYS A 326 6.52 4.47 20.89
CA LYS A 326 6.81 4.82 22.29
C LYS A 326 5.90 4.09 23.29
N ILE A 327 5.62 2.81 23.04
CA ILE A 327 4.79 1.99 23.93
C ILE A 327 5.69 1.02 24.67
N GLU A 328 5.61 1.06 26.00
CA GLU A 328 6.32 0.14 26.89
C GLU A 328 5.48 -1.11 27.17
N TYR A 329 6.14 -2.20 27.57
CA TYR A 329 5.45 -3.43 27.98
C TYR A 329 4.49 -3.18 29.15
N SER A 330 4.88 -2.37 30.13
CA SER A 330 4.04 -2.02 31.30
C SER A 330 2.73 -1.30 30.94
N ASN A 331 2.67 -0.66 29.77
CA ASN A 331 1.47 0.04 29.29
C ASN A 331 0.87 -0.60 28.01
N ALA A 332 1.23 -1.82 27.64
CA ALA A 332 0.73 -2.45 26.40
C ALA A 332 -0.63 -3.14 26.62
N LEU A 333 -1.69 -2.69 25.93
CA LEU A 333 -3.06 -3.21 26.09
C LEU A 333 -3.21 -4.68 25.69
N CYS A 334 -2.47 -5.12 24.67
CA CYS A 334 -2.51 -6.49 24.15
C CYS A 334 -1.30 -7.31 24.60
N LEU A 335 -0.74 -7.03 25.78
CA LEU A 335 0.30 -7.86 26.39
C LEU A 335 -0.32 -9.00 27.20
N LEU A 336 0.26 -10.19 27.14
CA LEU A 336 -0.24 -11.39 27.80
C LEU A 336 0.91 -12.16 28.46
N THR A 337 0.60 -13.20 29.23
CA THR A 337 1.57 -14.19 29.69
C THR A 337 1.60 -15.41 28.78
N GLU A 338 2.73 -16.12 28.73
CA GLU A 338 2.88 -17.31 27.87
C GLU A 338 1.87 -18.39 28.27
N GLY A 339 1.17 -18.94 27.27
CA GLY A 339 0.11 -19.94 27.48
C GLY A 339 -1.25 -19.38 27.93
N GLN A 340 -1.38 -18.07 28.21
CA GLN A 340 -2.63 -17.48 28.71
C GLN A 340 -3.86 -17.74 27.83
N LEU A 341 -3.69 -17.73 26.50
CA LEU A 341 -4.77 -17.96 25.54
C LEU A 341 -4.88 -19.42 25.07
N ASN A 342 -4.08 -20.33 25.62
CA ASN A 342 -4.09 -21.73 25.20
C ASN A 342 -4.59 -22.61 26.35
N GLN A 343 -5.69 -23.33 26.11
CA GLN A 343 -6.28 -24.24 27.08
C GLN A 343 -5.38 -25.45 27.38
N ASN A 344 -4.56 -25.88 26.42
CA ASN A 344 -3.74 -27.09 26.50
C ASN A 344 -2.29 -26.83 26.94
N LYS A 345 -1.88 -25.56 27.07
CA LYS A 345 -0.54 -25.22 27.57
C LYS A 345 -0.63 -24.73 29.01
N LYS A 346 0.37 -25.11 29.82
CA LYS A 346 0.56 -24.53 31.15
C LYS A 346 0.76 -23.01 31.02
N LYS A 347 0.00 -22.25 31.79
CA LYS A 347 0.18 -20.79 31.91
C LYS A 347 1.49 -20.52 32.65
N MET A 348 2.40 -19.79 32.01
CA MET A 348 3.66 -19.35 32.62
C MET A 348 3.53 -17.90 33.03
N LEU A 349 3.24 -17.67 34.31
CA LEU A 349 2.94 -16.33 34.84
C LEU A 349 4.15 -15.40 34.86
N ASP A 350 5.35 -15.95 34.78
CA ASP A 350 6.65 -15.27 34.81
C ASP A 350 7.22 -14.93 33.42
N LYS A 351 6.49 -15.27 32.35
CA LYS A 351 6.96 -15.08 30.98
C LYS A 351 5.98 -14.25 30.15
N LEU A 352 6.48 -13.13 29.62
CA LEU A 352 5.72 -12.22 28.77
C LEU A 352 5.53 -12.79 27.36
N PHE A 353 4.32 -12.66 26.84
CA PHE A 353 3.94 -13.05 25.49
C PHE A 353 3.35 -11.86 24.73
N LYS A 354 3.93 -11.58 23.56
CA LYS A 354 3.49 -10.54 22.64
C LYS A 354 2.72 -11.18 21.46
N PRO A 355 1.38 -11.04 21.41
CA PRO A 355 0.58 -11.54 20.29
C PRO A 355 1.01 -10.91 18.96
N THR A 356 1.05 -11.72 17.91
CA THR A 356 1.39 -11.29 16.56
C THR A 356 0.20 -11.41 15.62
N MET A 357 0.28 -10.77 14.45
CA MET A 357 -0.69 -10.98 13.36
C MET A 357 -0.89 -12.47 13.05
N SER A 358 0.19 -13.26 13.10
CA SER A 358 0.13 -14.69 12.78
C SER A 358 -0.79 -15.45 13.73
N PHE A 359 -0.75 -15.12 15.03
CA PHE A 359 -1.63 -15.70 16.04
C PHE A 359 -3.12 -15.49 15.70
N PHE A 360 -3.47 -14.29 15.24
CA PHE A 360 -4.84 -14.00 14.82
C PHE A 360 -5.22 -14.72 13.54
N LYS A 361 -4.32 -14.71 12.54
CA LYS A 361 -4.58 -15.36 11.25
C LYS A 361 -4.94 -16.83 11.42
N THR A 362 -4.25 -17.53 12.32
CA THR A 362 -4.56 -18.93 12.65
C THR A 362 -5.91 -19.11 13.35
N ASP A 363 -6.47 -18.08 13.99
CA ASP A 363 -7.73 -18.18 14.73
C ASP A 363 -8.97 -17.82 13.89
N ILE A 364 -8.80 -17.11 12.77
CA ILE A 364 -9.92 -16.55 11.97
C ILE A 364 -9.83 -16.84 10.45
N VAL A 365 -8.67 -17.28 9.93
CA VAL A 365 -8.46 -17.55 8.49
C VAL A 365 -8.13 -19.00 8.20
N ASP A 366 -7.29 -19.68 8.99
CA ASP A 366 -6.94 -21.06 8.67
C ASP A 366 -8.09 -22.01 9.00
N SER A 367 -8.62 -22.65 7.94
CA SER A 367 -9.51 -23.80 7.98
C SER A 367 -8.79 -25.07 8.43
N ASP A 368 -7.46 -25.09 8.29
CA ASP A 368 -6.65 -26.27 8.56
C ASP A 368 -6.50 -26.48 10.06
N TYR A 369 -6.70 -27.73 10.45
CA TYR A 369 -6.56 -28.27 11.79
C TYR A 369 -5.14 -28.02 12.33
N ILE A 370 -4.87 -26.84 12.88
CA ILE A 370 -3.60 -26.59 13.57
C ILE A 370 -3.71 -27.24 14.95
N LYS A 371 -3.15 -28.45 15.07
CA LYS A 371 -2.90 -29.14 16.35
C LYS A 371 -4.13 -29.28 17.25
N GLY A 372 -5.29 -29.66 16.69
CA GLY A 372 -6.51 -29.88 17.50
C GLY A 372 -7.36 -28.65 17.78
N HIS A 373 -7.03 -27.47 17.24
CA HIS A 373 -7.82 -26.26 17.46
C HIS A 373 -8.57 -25.83 16.21
N PHE A 374 -9.90 -25.78 16.32
CA PHE A 374 -10.78 -25.17 15.32
C PHE A 374 -10.68 -23.63 15.36
N ASN A 375 -10.90 -22.97 14.22
CA ASN A 375 -11.03 -21.51 14.16
C ASN A 375 -12.24 -21.04 15.01
N ILE A 376 -12.29 -19.74 15.34
CA ILE A 376 -13.33 -19.21 16.24
C ILE A 376 -14.75 -19.50 15.74
N PHE A 377 -14.98 -19.44 14.43
CA PHE A 377 -16.29 -19.69 13.83
C PHE A 377 -16.75 -21.13 14.08
N LYS A 378 -15.88 -22.10 13.81
CA LYS A 378 -16.17 -23.52 14.03
C LYS A 378 -16.31 -23.90 15.49
N ARG A 379 -15.57 -23.24 16.41
CA ARG A 379 -15.76 -23.42 17.86
C ARG A 379 -17.18 -23.12 18.33
N TYR A 380 -17.87 -22.20 17.65
CA TYR A 380 -19.23 -21.79 17.96
C TYR A 380 -20.28 -22.28 16.95
N GLY A 381 -19.92 -23.19 16.03
CA GLY A 381 -20.85 -23.80 15.09
C GLY A 381 -21.20 -22.96 13.84
N TYR A 382 -20.48 -21.88 13.57
CA TYR A 382 -20.68 -21.08 12.36
C TYR A 382 -19.94 -21.69 11.17
N ILE A 383 -20.70 -22.46 10.38
CA ILE A 383 -20.24 -23.19 9.19
C ILE A 383 -21.10 -22.86 7.98
N ASN A 384 -20.51 -22.97 6.80
CA ASN A 384 -21.15 -22.90 5.50
C ASN A 384 -21.89 -24.21 5.19
N GLU A 385 -22.72 -24.19 4.14
CA GLU A 385 -23.48 -25.35 3.67
C GLU A 385 -22.59 -26.52 3.24
N ASP A 386 -21.37 -26.23 2.77
CA ASP A 386 -20.35 -27.22 2.41
C ASP A 386 -19.57 -27.79 3.62
N GLY A 387 -19.94 -27.39 4.84
CA GLY A 387 -19.27 -27.79 6.08
C GLY A 387 -17.96 -27.05 6.39
N SER A 388 -17.51 -26.14 5.52
CA SER A 388 -16.37 -25.28 5.78
C SER A 388 -16.71 -24.21 6.82
N PRO A 389 -15.78 -23.78 7.68
CA PRO A 389 -16.07 -22.72 8.64
C PRO A 389 -16.14 -21.35 7.98
N TYR A 390 -16.83 -20.41 8.61
CA TYR A 390 -16.75 -19.01 8.19
C TYR A 390 -15.31 -18.49 8.28
N LEU A 391 -15.00 -17.47 7.47
CA LEU A 391 -13.65 -16.93 7.31
C LEU A 391 -13.67 -15.40 7.32
N LEU A 392 -12.67 -14.81 7.98
CA LEU A 392 -12.54 -13.36 8.05
C LEU A 392 -11.08 -12.93 8.04
N ARG A 393 -10.71 -11.99 7.17
CA ARG A 393 -9.39 -11.33 7.20
C ARG A 393 -9.50 -9.99 7.90
N THR A 394 -8.61 -9.71 8.83
CA THR A 394 -8.65 -8.47 9.64
C THR A 394 -8.67 -7.18 8.82
N HIS A 395 -8.00 -7.14 7.66
CA HIS A 395 -7.97 -5.96 6.79
C HIS A 395 -9.29 -5.73 6.01
N GLN A 396 -10.15 -6.75 5.88
CA GLN A 396 -11.46 -6.61 5.25
C GLN A 396 -12.38 -5.69 6.06
N LEU A 397 -12.30 -5.73 7.40
CA LEU A 397 -13.08 -4.84 8.27
C LEU A 397 -12.75 -3.36 8.02
N ARG A 398 -11.48 -3.05 7.78
CA ARG A 398 -11.05 -1.69 7.42
C ARG A 398 -11.61 -1.25 6.06
N HIS A 399 -11.65 -2.16 5.08
CA HIS A 399 -12.30 -1.89 3.80
C HIS A 399 -13.80 -1.64 4.00
N LEU A 400 -14.49 -2.51 4.73
CA LEU A 400 -15.92 -2.37 5.03
C LEU A 400 -16.25 -1.00 5.64
N LEU A 401 -15.53 -0.57 6.68
CA LEU A 401 -15.77 0.72 7.33
C LEU A 401 -15.55 1.92 6.39
N ASN A 402 -14.55 1.83 5.50
CA ASN A 402 -14.31 2.89 4.51
C ASN A 402 -15.42 2.92 3.45
N THR A 403 -15.83 1.76 2.96
CA THR A 403 -16.96 1.63 2.03
C THR A 403 -18.23 2.19 2.65
N PHE A 404 -18.55 1.85 3.92
CA PHE A 404 -19.69 2.40 4.64
C PHE A 404 -19.61 3.91 4.83
N ALA A 405 -18.44 4.44 5.18
CA ALA A 405 -18.25 5.89 5.29
C ALA A 405 -18.53 6.61 3.97
N GLN A 406 -18.08 6.04 2.85
CA GLN A 406 -18.31 6.60 1.52
C GLN A 406 -19.75 6.46 1.04
N ILE A 407 -20.42 5.35 1.34
CA ILE A 407 -21.86 5.17 1.06
C ILE A 407 -22.67 6.24 1.80
N ASN A 408 -22.26 6.58 3.03
CA ASN A 408 -22.90 7.61 3.85
C ASN A 408 -22.33 9.02 3.59
N SER A 409 -21.66 9.24 2.46
CA SER A 409 -21.19 10.56 1.99
C SER A 409 -20.23 11.29 2.93
N MET A 410 -19.45 10.56 3.74
CA MET A 410 -18.32 11.15 4.47
C MET A 410 -17.27 11.66 3.46
N ASP A 411 -16.73 12.86 3.68
CA ASP A 411 -15.79 13.45 2.74
C ASP A 411 -14.43 12.73 2.73
N GLU A 412 -13.74 12.81 1.60
CA GLU A 412 -12.48 12.10 1.36
C GLU A 412 -11.36 12.51 2.33
N PHE A 413 -11.33 13.78 2.77
CA PHE A 413 -10.34 14.23 3.75
C PHE A 413 -10.62 13.63 5.13
N SER A 414 -11.87 13.66 5.59
CA SER A 414 -12.29 13.05 6.85
C SER A 414 -12.07 11.55 6.86
N ILE A 415 -12.36 10.85 5.77
CA ILE A 415 -12.07 9.42 5.60
C ILE A 415 -10.56 9.16 5.69
N ALA A 416 -9.74 9.96 5.02
CA ALA A 416 -8.29 9.83 5.04
C ALA A 416 -7.74 10.05 6.46
N ARG A 417 -8.25 11.06 7.17
CA ARG A 417 -7.88 11.38 8.56
C ARG A 417 -8.30 10.26 9.52
N TRP A 418 -9.55 9.83 9.48
CA TRP A 418 -10.09 8.75 10.31
C TRP A 418 -9.34 7.43 10.10
N SER A 419 -8.96 7.17 8.84
CA SER A 419 -8.18 6.00 8.45
C SER A 419 -6.66 6.13 8.67
N GLY A 420 -6.15 7.29 9.08
CA GLY A 420 -4.72 7.53 9.29
C GLY A 420 -3.87 7.46 8.01
N ARG A 421 -4.40 7.94 6.88
CA ARG A 421 -3.68 7.98 5.59
C ARG A 421 -2.85 9.24 5.46
N LYS A 422 -1.73 9.15 4.72
CA LYS A 422 -0.86 10.30 4.43
C LYS A 422 -1.40 11.13 3.25
N LEU A 423 -2.01 10.46 2.28
CA LEU A 423 -2.50 11.08 1.05
C LEU A 423 -3.94 10.64 0.82
N ILE A 424 -4.79 11.58 0.41
CA ILE A 424 -6.20 11.31 0.09
C ILE A 424 -6.34 10.29 -1.04
N SER A 425 -5.42 10.30 -2.02
CA SER A 425 -5.39 9.34 -3.12
C SER A 425 -5.32 7.86 -2.69
N GLN A 426 -4.96 7.58 -1.43
CA GLN A 426 -4.98 6.23 -0.87
C GLN A 426 -6.39 5.73 -0.51
N ASN A 427 -7.41 6.59 -0.52
CA ASN A 427 -8.80 6.21 -0.25
C ASN A 427 -9.36 5.30 -1.35
N VAL A 428 -8.98 5.55 -2.60
CA VAL A 428 -9.44 4.81 -3.80
C VAL A 428 -9.25 3.29 -3.67
N SER A 429 -8.19 2.82 -3.02
CA SER A 429 -7.98 1.37 -2.79
C SER A 429 -8.96 0.72 -1.81
N TYR A 430 -9.77 1.53 -1.11
CA TYR A 430 -10.73 1.11 -0.10
C TYR A 430 -12.16 1.55 -0.44
N ASP A 431 -12.36 2.23 -1.57
CA ASP A 431 -13.68 2.50 -2.12
C ASP A 431 -14.12 1.30 -2.94
N HIS A 432 -15.11 0.60 -2.39
CA HIS A 432 -15.74 -0.56 -3.02
C HIS A 432 -17.23 -0.32 -3.14
N ARG A 433 -17.70 0.91 -3.39
CA ARG A 433 -19.11 1.15 -3.68
C ARG A 433 -19.51 0.41 -4.96
N SER A 434 -20.77 0.00 -5.08
CA SER A 434 -21.27 -0.56 -6.34
C SER A 434 -21.66 0.54 -7.33
N HIS A 435 -21.81 0.19 -8.60
CA HIS A 435 -22.35 1.10 -9.63
C HIS A 435 -23.69 1.71 -9.20
N LEU A 436 -24.57 0.89 -8.61
CA LEU A 436 -25.88 1.33 -8.13
C LEU A 436 -25.73 2.35 -6.99
N GLN A 437 -24.86 2.09 -6.01
CA GLN A 437 -24.61 3.01 -4.89
C GLN A 437 -23.99 4.33 -5.36
N MET A 438 -23.06 4.30 -6.31
CA MET A 438 -22.48 5.51 -6.88
C MET A 438 -23.53 6.33 -7.65
N SER A 439 -24.37 5.67 -8.44
CA SER A 439 -25.46 6.34 -9.19
C SER A 439 -26.47 7.01 -8.24
N LYS A 440 -26.82 6.34 -7.14
CA LYS A 440 -27.66 6.89 -6.07
C LYS A 440 -27.00 8.11 -5.42
N ALA A 441 -25.72 8.04 -5.03
CA ALA A 441 -25.00 9.17 -4.44
C ALA A 441 -24.95 10.39 -5.38
N ILE A 442 -24.71 10.17 -6.68
CA ILE A 442 -24.74 11.25 -7.70
C ILE A 442 -26.14 11.85 -7.80
N ARG A 443 -27.19 11.04 -7.76
CA ARG A 443 -28.59 11.50 -7.83
C ARG A 443 -28.96 12.32 -6.60
N GLU A 444 -28.57 11.87 -5.42
CA GLU A 444 -28.84 12.55 -4.14
C GLU A 444 -28.05 13.86 -4.00
N GLN A 445 -26.78 13.90 -4.45
CA GLN A 445 -26.03 15.16 -4.53
C GLN A 445 -26.64 16.17 -5.51
N LYS A 446 -27.23 15.70 -6.62
CA LYS A 446 -27.98 16.57 -7.54
C LYS A 446 -29.30 17.09 -6.96
N LEU A 447 -29.85 16.45 -5.94
CA LEU A 447 -31.08 16.87 -5.26
C LEU A 447 -30.82 17.89 -4.15
N SER A 448 -29.68 17.82 -3.45
CA SER A 448 -29.30 18.78 -2.40
C SER A 448 -28.66 20.07 -2.92
N VAL A 449 -28.26 20.11 -4.19
CA VAL A 449 -27.78 21.32 -4.88
C VAL A 449 -28.89 21.87 -5.78
N TYR A 450 -29.90 22.49 -5.17
CA TYR A 450 -30.74 23.50 -5.83
C TYR A 450 -30.54 24.85 -5.15
N VAL A 451 -29.31 25.35 -5.24
CA VAL A 451 -29.05 26.69 -5.79
C VAL A 451 -27.84 26.51 -6.69
N ASN A 452 -28.07 26.10 -7.93
CA ASN A 452 -27.08 26.30 -8.97
C ASN A 452 -27.02 27.81 -9.25
N GLU A 453 -26.22 28.54 -8.48
CA GLU A 453 -25.41 29.61 -9.05
C GLU A 453 -24.32 28.95 -9.92
N HIS A 454 -24.75 28.12 -10.88
CA HIS A 454 -23.90 27.87 -12.02
C HIS A 454 -23.88 29.19 -12.74
N ARG A 455 -22.71 29.84 -12.69
CA ARG A 455 -22.12 30.51 -13.86
C ARG A 455 -22.78 29.90 -15.07
N ILE A 456 -23.53 30.72 -15.81
CA ILE A 456 -23.93 30.39 -17.17
C ILE A 456 -22.64 29.83 -17.78
N LYS A 457 -22.59 28.50 -17.96
CA LYS A 457 -21.62 27.98 -18.90
C LYS A 457 -22.15 28.58 -20.17
N ASP A 458 -21.47 29.62 -20.64
CA ASP A 458 -21.56 29.98 -22.04
C ASP A 458 -21.31 28.66 -22.75
N ILE A 459 -22.39 28.03 -23.21
CA ILE A 459 -22.28 26.97 -24.18
C ILE A 459 -21.56 27.70 -25.29
N PRO A 460 -20.29 27.37 -25.59
CA PRO A 460 -19.59 28.09 -26.65
C PRO A 460 -20.44 27.90 -27.90
N VAL A 461 -21.13 28.97 -28.29
CA VAL A 461 -21.88 29.02 -29.54
C VAL A 461 -20.81 29.10 -30.58
N VAL A 462 -20.50 27.94 -31.13
CA VAL A 462 -19.48 27.81 -32.16
C VAL A 462 -20.09 28.36 -33.43
N ASP A 463 -19.46 29.40 -33.96
CA ASP A 463 -19.80 29.91 -35.28
C ASP A 463 -19.61 28.77 -36.29
N LEU A 464 -20.59 28.57 -37.14
CA LEU A 464 -20.58 27.56 -38.19
C LEU A 464 -19.40 27.78 -39.16
N ASN A 465 -18.87 29.00 -39.22
CA ASN A 465 -17.66 29.36 -39.95
C ASN A 465 -16.38 28.72 -39.38
N GLU A 466 -16.37 28.25 -38.12
CA GLU A 466 -15.21 27.55 -37.51
C GLU A 466 -14.86 26.24 -38.25
N PHE A 467 -15.83 25.68 -38.98
CA PHE A 467 -15.63 24.49 -39.81
C PHE A 467 -14.97 24.79 -41.17
N ASP A 468 -14.80 26.06 -41.55
CA ASP A 468 -14.03 26.43 -42.73
C ASP A 468 -12.51 26.35 -42.51
N SER A 469 -12.07 26.47 -41.26
CA SER A 469 -10.66 26.40 -40.85
C SER A 469 -10.36 25.13 -40.03
N LEU A 470 -10.90 23.98 -40.42
CA LEU A 470 -10.62 22.72 -39.72
C LEU A 470 -9.14 22.34 -39.80
N SER A 471 -8.49 22.23 -38.64
CA SER A 471 -7.11 21.74 -38.52
C SER A 471 -7.00 20.21 -38.68
N SER A 472 -8.11 19.48 -38.52
CA SER A 472 -8.19 18.03 -38.68
C SER A 472 -9.61 17.60 -39.03
N GLY A 473 -9.74 16.54 -39.83
CA GLY A 473 -11.01 15.90 -40.19
C GLY A 473 -11.55 14.89 -39.16
N ALA A 474 -10.85 14.66 -38.04
CA ALA A 474 -11.31 13.76 -36.98
C ALA A 474 -12.42 14.38 -36.11
N VAL A 475 -13.54 14.76 -36.72
CA VAL A 475 -14.65 15.47 -36.06
C VAL A 475 -15.97 14.76 -36.30
N LEU A 476 -16.75 14.53 -35.24
CA LEU A 476 -18.10 13.97 -35.29
C LEU A 476 -19.11 15.11 -35.15
N VAL A 477 -20.12 15.19 -36.02
CA VAL A 477 -21.14 16.25 -35.98
C VAL A 477 -22.53 15.63 -35.98
N SER A 478 -23.42 16.12 -35.13
CA SER A 478 -24.81 15.68 -35.00
C SER A 478 -25.74 16.88 -34.84
N LYS A 479 -27.06 16.65 -34.89
CA LYS A 479 -28.06 17.71 -34.59
C LYS A 479 -27.96 18.31 -33.19
N HIS A 480 -27.25 17.63 -32.27
CA HIS A 480 -27.07 18.08 -30.88
C HIS A 480 -25.72 18.77 -30.64
N GLY A 481 -24.85 18.84 -31.66
CA GLY A 481 -23.51 19.41 -31.55
C GLY A 481 -22.43 18.48 -32.13
N TYR A 482 -21.17 18.81 -31.85
CA TYR A 482 -20.01 18.13 -32.43
C TYR A 482 -18.95 17.74 -31.39
N CYS A 483 -18.09 16.80 -31.76
CA CYS A 483 -16.96 16.33 -30.96
C CYS A 483 -15.69 16.24 -31.82
N LYS A 484 -14.64 17.00 -31.44
CA LYS A 484 -13.32 16.97 -32.10
C LYS A 484 -12.43 15.90 -31.44
N HIS A 485 -11.71 15.14 -32.26
CA HIS A 485 -10.80 14.07 -31.84
C HIS A 485 -9.43 14.23 -32.51
N SER A 486 -8.51 13.32 -32.13
CA SER A 486 -7.22 13.11 -32.82
C SER A 486 -7.28 11.79 -33.59
N TYR A 487 -6.57 11.70 -34.72
CA TYR A 487 -6.42 10.46 -35.50
C TYR A 487 -5.75 9.29 -34.76
N ALA A 488 -5.19 9.54 -33.57
CA ALA A 488 -4.77 8.47 -32.67
C ALA A 488 -5.93 7.56 -32.21
N PHE A 489 -7.18 8.04 -32.29
CA PHE A 489 -8.39 7.30 -31.92
C PHE A 489 -9.17 6.84 -33.15
N LYS A 490 -9.91 5.74 -33.02
CA LYS A 490 -10.89 5.31 -34.03
C LYS A 490 -12.20 6.13 -33.89
N PRO A 491 -13.00 6.27 -34.96
CA PRO A 491 -14.35 6.82 -34.86
C PRO A 491 -15.20 6.10 -33.81
N CYS A 492 -16.11 6.83 -33.14
CA CYS A 492 -16.98 6.26 -32.12
C CYS A 492 -17.96 5.24 -32.72
N GLU A 493 -17.95 4.01 -32.20
CA GLU A 493 -18.85 2.93 -32.66
C GLU A 493 -20.31 3.17 -32.26
N HIS A 494 -20.56 4.00 -31.24
CA HIS A 494 -21.90 4.36 -30.74
C HIS A 494 -22.40 5.69 -31.30
N TYR A 495 -21.82 6.17 -32.40
CA TYR A 495 -22.27 7.41 -33.03
C TYR A 495 -23.73 7.26 -33.52
N PRO A 496 -24.65 8.13 -33.11
CA PRO A 496 -26.06 7.99 -33.43
C PRO A 496 -26.34 8.44 -34.87
N ILE A 497 -26.27 7.52 -35.84
CA ILE A 497 -26.44 7.80 -37.27
C ILE A 497 -27.79 8.49 -37.55
N GLU A 498 -28.87 8.04 -36.89
CA GLU A 498 -30.22 8.62 -36.99
C GLU A 498 -30.30 10.09 -36.54
N ASN A 499 -29.34 10.54 -35.72
CA ASN A 499 -29.26 11.92 -35.21
C ASN A 499 -28.10 12.71 -35.84
N SER A 500 -27.57 12.25 -36.98
CA SER A 500 -26.43 12.88 -37.67
C SER A 500 -26.70 14.30 -38.15
N GLY A 501 -27.96 14.73 -38.23
CA GLY A 501 -28.35 16.09 -38.61
C GLY A 501 -28.20 16.40 -40.10
N LEU A 502 -28.01 15.38 -40.96
CA LEU A 502 -27.89 15.56 -42.41
C LEU A 502 -29.18 16.06 -43.09
N ASP A 503 -30.31 15.95 -42.40
CA ASP A 503 -31.61 16.54 -42.77
C ASP A 503 -31.58 18.08 -42.73
N ASN A 504 -30.66 18.66 -41.96
CA ASN A 504 -30.42 20.10 -41.95
C ASN A 504 -29.31 20.47 -42.95
N GLU A 505 -29.61 21.33 -43.92
CA GLU A 505 -28.68 21.76 -44.97
C GLU A 505 -27.36 22.34 -44.43
N THR A 506 -27.44 23.08 -43.33
CA THR A 506 -26.27 23.70 -42.70
C THR A 506 -25.33 22.66 -42.11
N ILE A 507 -25.88 21.68 -41.40
CA ILE A 507 -25.12 20.59 -40.80
C ILE A 507 -24.59 19.64 -41.90
N SER A 508 -25.39 19.41 -42.94
CA SER A 508 -24.97 18.68 -44.14
C SER A 508 -23.72 19.30 -44.78
N ASN A 509 -23.72 20.62 -44.98
CA ASN A 509 -22.54 21.34 -45.48
C ASN A 509 -21.31 21.18 -44.57
N ILE A 510 -21.48 21.06 -43.26
CA ILE A 510 -20.38 20.79 -42.33
C ILE A 510 -19.84 19.37 -42.50
N HIS A 511 -20.71 18.37 -42.67
CA HIS A 511 -20.28 17.00 -43.00
C HIS A 511 -19.44 16.96 -44.28
N ASP A 512 -19.76 17.80 -45.29
CA ASP A 512 -19.00 17.91 -46.54
C ASP A 512 -17.61 18.50 -46.31
N LYS A 513 -17.51 19.55 -45.49
CA LYS A 513 -16.23 20.17 -45.12
C LYS A 513 -15.35 19.17 -44.36
N ILE A 514 -15.91 18.44 -43.40
CA ILE A 514 -15.20 17.40 -42.63
C ILE A 514 -14.74 16.27 -43.55
N LEU A 515 -15.59 15.82 -44.47
CA LEU A 515 -15.25 14.75 -45.41
C LEU A 515 -14.10 15.16 -46.33
N LYS A 516 -14.14 16.38 -46.87
CA LYS A 516 -13.05 16.96 -47.69
C LYS A 516 -11.75 17.07 -46.89
N ARG A 517 -11.82 17.57 -45.66
CA ARG A 517 -10.64 17.68 -44.77
C ARG A 517 -10.05 16.31 -44.45
N THR A 518 -10.89 15.33 -44.14
CA THR A 518 -10.44 13.96 -43.81
C THR A 518 -9.80 13.27 -45.02
N LEU A 519 -10.29 13.56 -46.23
CA LEU A 519 -9.66 13.08 -47.47
C LEU A 519 -8.28 13.69 -47.68
N TYR A 520 -8.12 14.99 -47.43
CA TYR A 520 -6.82 15.66 -47.45
C TYR A 520 -5.87 15.04 -46.41
N ASP A 521 -6.30 14.93 -45.15
CA ASP A 521 -5.47 14.40 -44.06
C ASP A 521 -5.07 12.93 -44.30
N LYS A 522 -5.94 12.14 -44.95
CA LYS A 522 -5.63 10.78 -45.44
C LYS A 522 -4.50 10.79 -46.47
N ASN A 523 -4.56 11.70 -47.45
CA ASN A 523 -3.55 11.81 -48.50
C ASN A 523 -2.21 12.38 -47.97
N ASP A 524 -2.27 13.17 -46.90
CA ASP A 524 -1.11 13.72 -46.18
C ASP A 524 -0.39 12.69 -45.28
N GLY A 525 -0.89 11.44 -45.22
CA GLY A 525 -0.24 10.34 -44.51
C GLY A 525 -0.59 10.20 -43.03
N ASN A 526 -1.67 10.84 -42.56
CA ASN A 526 -2.11 10.69 -41.18
C ASN A 526 -2.59 9.25 -40.88
N ILE A 527 -1.97 8.62 -39.88
CA ILE A 527 -2.31 7.26 -39.43
C ILE A 527 -3.77 7.20 -38.95
N ASN A 528 -4.57 6.26 -39.48
CA ASN A 528 -6.02 6.08 -39.24
C ASN A 528 -6.96 7.11 -39.89
N ALA A 529 -6.47 8.12 -40.63
CA ALA A 529 -7.36 9.05 -41.34
C ALA A 529 -8.20 8.35 -42.43
N ASP A 530 -7.70 7.24 -42.96
CA ASP A 530 -8.44 6.31 -43.82
C ASP A 530 -9.73 5.78 -43.16
N ARG A 531 -9.67 5.37 -41.90
CA ARG A 531 -10.82 4.85 -41.15
C ARG A 531 -11.86 5.93 -40.87
N TRP A 532 -11.42 7.14 -40.56
CA TRP A 532 -12.30 8.29 -40.38
C TRP A 532 -12.97 8.71 -41.70
N TYR A 533 -12.25 8.63 -42.82
CA TYR A 533 -12.80 8.93 -44.13
C TYR A 533 -13.92 7.95 -44.52
N GLU A 534 -13.68 6.64 -44.32
CA GLU A 534 -14.69 5.63 -44.60
C GLU A 534 -15.91 5.75 -43.66
N PHE A 535 -15.68 6.12 -42.41
CA PHE A 535 -16.76 6.39 -41.44
C PHE A 535 -17.65 7.57 -41.88
N HIS A 536 -17.07 8.70 -42.30
CA HIS A 536 -17.83 9.86 -42.78
C HIS A 536 -18.59 9.56 -44.08
N LYS A 537 -17.98 8.79 -44.99
CA LYS A 537 -18.69 8.26 -46.17
C LYS A 537 -19.90 7.42 -45.79
N ARG A 538 -19.76 6.54 -44.80
CA ARG A 538 -20.85 5.67 -44.34
C ARG A 538 -22.02 6.47 -43.79
N ILE A 539 -21.77 7.49 -42.96
CA ILE A 539 -22.82 8.38 -42.44
C ILE A 539 -23.64 8.99 -43.58
N LYS A 540 -22.98 9.51 -44.61
CA LYS A 540 -23.66 10.07 -45.78
C LYS A 540 -24.41 9.04 -46.61
N LYS A 541 -23.89 7.80 -46.69
CA LYS A 541 -24.49 6.74 -47.49
C LYS A 541 -25.75 6.18 -46.83
N GLU A 542 -25.72 5.93 -45.53
CA GLU A 542 -26.83 5.33 -44.78
C GLU A 542 -28.04 6.28 -44.68
N ASN A 543 -27.83 7.59 -44.63
CA ASN A 543 -28.94 8.55 -44.58
C ASN A 543 -29.70 8.72 -45.90
N LYS A 544 -29.10 8.37 -47.05
CA LYS A 544 -29.80 8.34 -48.35
C LYS A 544 -30.85 7.24 -48.47
N TRP A 545 -30.78 6.21 -47.62
CA TRP A 545 -31.73 5.08 -47.60
C TRP A 545 -32.88 5.30 -46.60
N LEU A 546 -32.82 6.34 -45.76
CA LEU A 546 -33.85 6.70 -44.79
C LEU A 546 -34.78 7.83 -45.31
N SER A 547 -34.46 8.40 -46.48
CA SER A 547 -35.20 9.49 -47.13
C SER A 547 -35.99 9.07 -48.38
N ILE A 548 -36.24 7.75 -48.53
CA ILE A 548 -37.21 7.13 -49.45
C ILE A 548 -38.16 6.34 -48.55
#